data_AF-A0A7H1N1D3-F1
#
_entry.id   AF-A0A7H1N1D3-F1
#
_cell.length_a   1.000
_cell.length_b   1.000
_cell.length_c   1.000
_cell.angle_alpha   90.00
_cell.angle_beta   90.00
_cell.angle_gamma   90.00
#
_symmetry.space_group_name_H-M   'P 1'
#
loop_
_entity.id
_entity.type
_entity.pdbx_description
1 polymer ?
#
loop_
_entity_poly.entity_id
_entity_poly.type
_entity_poly.pdbx_seq_one_letter_code
_entity_poly.pdbx_strand_id
1 'polypeptide(L)'
;MRGGDPLSLVDQTLKLRGQDQERAGRHVRSVLLIDTDRLEDGSERSREAIELAQRSELVLIRQRPCFEGVLLRLHADHSQTFPHYARDAEHRLIKTWPSYRKPVNRQQLASRFQLSDLVQAAQADTEICTLLQILELPTNLP
;
A
#
# COMPACT_ATOMS: atom_id res chain seq x y z
N MET A 1 -17.06 -13.55 0.06
CA MET A 1 -15.97 -13.29 1.04
C MET A 1 -15.82 -11.79 1.19
N ARG A 2 -15.97 -11.24 2.41
CA ARG A 2 -15.78 -9.80 2.66
C ARG A 2 -14.29 -9.49 2.56
N GLY A 3 -13.87 -8.86 1.46
CA GLY A 3 -12.49 -8.39 1.27
C GLY A 3 -12.10 -7.21 2.16
N GLY A 4 -12.51 -7.22 3.43
CA GLY A 4 -12.40 -6.08 4.34
C GLY A 4 -11.93 -6.43 5.75
N ASP A 5 -11.68 -7.70 6.06
CA ASP A 5 -11.14 -8.09 7.37
C ASP A 5 -9.60 -8.19 7.32
N PRO A 6 -8.86 -7.40 8.12
CA PRO A 6 -7.40 -7.37 8.07
C PRO A 6 -6.75 -8.70 8.46
N LEU A 7 -7.31 -9.43 9.43
CA LEU A 7 -6.74 -10.72 9.85
C LEU A 7 -6.83 -11.77 8.74
N SER A 8 -7.99 -11.87 8.08
CA SER A 8 -8.17 -12.78 6.94
C SER A 8 -7.21 -12.46 5.80
N LEU A 9 -6.90 -11.18 5.56
CA LEU A 9 -5.93 -10.77 4.54
C LEU A 9 -4.50 -11.22 4.90
N VAL A 10 -4.10 -11.06 6.15
CA VAL A 10 -2.80 -11.54 6.65
C VAL A 10 -2.72 -13.07 6.53
N ASP A 11 -3.72 -13.79 7.04
CA ASP A 11 -3.79 -15.26 6.95
C ASP A 11 -3.70 -15.77 5.50
N GLN A 12 -4.46 -15.15 4.60
CA GLN A 12 -4.45 -15.53 3.19
C GLN A 12 -3.07 -15.27 2.56
N THR A 13 -2.45 -14.14 2.89
CA THR A 13 -1.10 -13.80 2.40
C THR A 13 -0.06 -14.81 2.88
N LEU A 14 -0.13 -15.23 4.14
CA LEU A 14 0.77 -16.24 4.71
C LEU A 14 0.57 -17.62 4.07
N LYS A 15 -0.67 -18.00 3.75
CA LYS A 15 -0.96 -19.23 2.99
C LYS A 15 -0.36 -19.20 1.59
N LEU A 16 -0.55 -18.10 0.86
CA LEU A 16 0.04 -17.92 -0.48
C LEU A 16 1.56 -17.96 -0.43
N ARG A 17 2.16 -17.28 0.56
CA ARG A 17 3.61 -17.33 0.80
C ARG A 17 4.13 -18.75 0.98
N GLY A 18 3.44 -19.57 1.77
CA GLY A 18 3.82 -20.98 1.97
C GLY A 18 3.78 -21.78 0.67
N GLN A 19 2.70 -21.63 -0.11
CA GLN A 19 2.55 -22.29 -1.41
C GLN A 19 3.61 -21.87 -2.42
N ASP A 20 3.95 -20.58 -2.47
CA ASP A 20 4.99 -20.08 -3.36
C ASP A 20 6.39 -20.52 -2.90
N GLN A 21 6.65 -20.59 -1.58
CA GLN A 21 7.92 -21.09 -1.06
C GLN A 21 8.17 -22.56 -1.40
N GLU A 22 7.14 -23.39 -1.39
CA GLU A 22 7.22 -24.78 -1.83
C GLU A 22 7.56 -24.91 -3.32
N ARG A 23 7.10 -23.96 -4.15
CA ARG A 23 7.28 -23.99 -5.60
C ARG A 23 8.59 -23.34 -6.08
N ALA A 24 8.96 -22.22 -5.50
CA ALA A 24 10.01 -21.33 -6.00
C ALA A 24 11.20 -21.16 -5.03
N GLY A 25 11.13 -21.75 -3.83
CA GLY A 25 12.17 -21.61 -2.80
C GLY A 25 11.94 -20.42 -1.85
N ARG A 26 12.92 -20.15 -0.98
CA ARG A 26 12.78 -19.18 0.11
C ARG A 26 12.72 -17.74 -0.40
N HIS A 27 11.67 -17.01 -0.01
CA HIS A 27 11.57 -15.56 -0.22
C HIS A 27 12.42 -14.80 0.82
N VAL A 28 13.15 -13.77 0.37
CA VAL A 28 13.96 -12.90 1.26
C VAL A 28 13.06 -12.00 2.11
N ARG A 29 11.96 -11.50 1.54
CA ARG A 29 10.94 -10.69 2.20
C ARG A 29 9.56 -11.03 1.64
N SER A 30 8.53 -10.86 2.48
CA SER A 30 7.14 -10.90 2.04
C SER A 30 6.45 -9.63 2.51
N VAL A 31 5.68 -9.03 1.62
CA VAL A 31 5.09 -7.71 1.82
C VAL A 31 3.59 -7.78 1.53
N LEU A 32 2.79 -7.15 2.39
CA LEU A 32 1.36 -6.93 2.18
C LEU A 32 1.08 -5.43 2.18
N LEU A 33 0.55 -4.93 1.07
CA LEU A 33 0.01 -3.57 1.00
C LEU A 33 -1.43 -3.59 1.55
N ILE A 34 -1.75 -2.70 2.48
CA ILE A 34 -3.04 -2.68 3.16
C ILE A 34 -3.48 -1.25 3.47
N ASP A 35 -4.76 -0.95 3.24
CA ASP A 35 -5.33 0.35 3.60
C ASP A 35 -5.27 0.55 5.13
N THR A 36 -4.87 1.73 5.57
CA THR A 36 -4.71 2.03 7.00
C THR A 36 -6.04 2.06 7.73
N ASP A 37 -7.09 2.54 7.07
CA ASP A 37 -8.45 2.58 7.62
C ASP A 37 -9.00 1.19 7.99
N ARG A 38 -8.45 0.11 7.42
CA ARG A 38 -8.78 -1.27 7.77
C ARG A 38 -8.03 -1.77 9.01
N LEU A 39 -6.84 -1.26 9.29
CA LEU A 39 -6.00 -1.67 10.42
C LEU A 39 -6.25 -0.83 11.67
N GLU A 40 -6.72 0.39 11.52
CA GLU A 40 -6.88 1.35 12.63
C GLU A 40 -8.35 1.50 13.05
N ASP A 41 -9.19 0.52 12.77
CA ASP A 41 -10.60 0.47 13.19
C ASP A 41 -10.79 0.18 14.70
N GLY A 42 -9.70 -0.11 15.42
CA GLY A 42 -9.69 -0.39 16.85
C GLY A 42 -10.20 -1.79 17.23
N SER A 43 -10.52 -2.64 16.26
CA SER A 43 -11.03 -3.99 16.51
C SER A 43 -9.96 -4.95 17.01
N GLU A 44 -10.39 -5.99 17.73
CA GLU A 44 -9.51 -7.11 18.13
C GLU A 44 -8.86 -7.77 16.91
N ARG A 45 -9.62 -7.93 15.83
CA ARG A 45 -9.14 -8.53 14.58
C ARG A 45 -8.00 -7.73 13.95
N SER A 46 -8.06 -6.40 14.01
CA SER A 46 -6.95 -5.54 13.56
C SER A 46 -5.70 -5.72 14.40
N ARG A 47 -5.84 -5.85 15.72
CA ARG A 47 -4.70 -6.13 16.62
C ARG A 47 -4.08 -7.50 16.32
N GLU A 48 -4.92 -8.53 16.22
CA GLU A 48 -4.49 -9.90 15.85
C GLU A 48 -3.78 -9.92 14.49
N ALA A 49 -4.26 -9.16 13.51
CA ALA A 49 -3.64 -9.05 12.19
C ALA A 49 -2.22 -8.47 12.28
N ILE A 50 -2.03 -7.39 13.05
CA ILE A 50 -0.73 -6.75 13.26
C ILE A 50 0.23 -7.71 13.98
N GLU A 51 -0.22 -8.35 15.05
CA GLU A 51 0.58 -9.32 15.81
C GLU A 51 0.98 -10.54 14.97
N LEU A 52 0.03 -11.07 14.19
CA LEU A 52 0.29 -12.21 13.30
C LEU A 52 1.30 -11.85 12.21
N ALA A 53 1.18 -10.67 11.61
CA ALA A 53 2.13 -10.20 10.60
C ALA A 53 3.55 -10.06 11.19
N GLN A 54 3.67 -9.44 12.37
CA GLN A 54 4.95 -9.29 13.07
C GLN A 54 5.61 -10.63 13.40
N ARG A 55 4.87 -11.55 14.04
CA ARG A 55 5.35 -12.89 14.38
C ARG A 55 5.79 -13.72 13.17
N SER A 56 5.20 -13.42 12.01
CA SER A 56 5.44 -14.17 10.77
C SER A 56 6.44 -13.49 9.85
N GLU A 57 7.08 -12.40 10.28
CA GLU A 57 8.00 -11.58 9.47
C GLU A 57 7.36 -11.10 8.15
N LEU A 58 6.05 -10.86 8.15
CA LEU A 58 5.33 -10.25 7.04
C LEU A 58 5.37 -8.73 7.22
N VAL A 59 5.98 -8.02 6.27
CA VAL A 59 6.02 -6.55 6.29
C VAL A 59 4.67 -6.02 5.82
N LEU A 60 4.02 -5.21 6.67
CA LEU A 60 2.82 -4.48 6.30
C LEU A 60 3.21 -3.10 5.78
N ILE A 61 2.87 -2.78 4.53
CA ILE A 61 3.01 -1.45 3.93
C ILE A 61 1.64 -0.78 4.01
N ARG A 62 1.50 0.17 4.93
CA ARG A 62 0.23 0.84 5.22
C ARG A 62 -0.03 1.96 4.22
N GLN A 63 -1.14 1.86 3.49
CA GLN A 63 -1.56 2.89 2.55
C GLN A 63 -2.40 3.92 3.30
N ARG A 64 -1.87 5.14 3.48
CA ARG A 64 -2.53 6.19 4.29
C ARG A 64 -3.30 7.20 3.42
N PRO A 65 -4.58 7.49 3.74
CA PRO A 65 -5.48 6.68 4.58
C PRO A 65 -5.91 5.37 3.88
N CYS A 66 -5.84 5.36 2.54
CA CYS A 66 -6.16 4.24 1.66
C CYS A 66 -5.34 4.35 0.36
N PHE A 67 -5.56 3.43 -0.58
CA PHE A 67 -4.95 3.43 -1.91
C PHE A 67 -5.11 4.75 -2.68
N GLU A 68 -6.28 5.40 -2.68
CA GLU A 68 -6.46 6.70 -3.34
C GLU A 68 -5.57 7.80 -2.73
N GLY A 69 -5.30 7.73 -1.43
CA GLY A 69 -4.39 8.65 -0.76
C GLY A 69 -2.96 8.50 -1.28
N VAL A 70 -2.53 7.27 -1.50
CA VAL A 70 -1.23 6.97 -2.13
C VAL A 70 -1.19 7.56 -3.54
N LEU A 71 -2.19 7.27 -4.38
CA LEU A 71 -2.24 7.80 -5.75
C LEU A 71 -2.26 9.33 -5.81
N LEU A 72 -2.92 9.98 -4.86
CA LEU A 72 -2.92 11.43 -4.77
C LEU A 72 -1.51 11.96 -4.54
N ARG A 73 -0.73 11.36 -3.62
CA ARG A 73 0.66 11.75 -3.34
C ARG A 73 1.63 11.54 -4.49
N LEU A 74 1.32 10.67 -5.43
CA LEU A 74 2.14 10.51 -6.63
C LEU A 74 2.05 11.70 -7.59
N HIS A 75 1.11 12.63 -7.38
CA HIS A 75 1.11 13.90 -8.12
C HIS A 75 2.03 14.90 -7.42
N ALA A 76 2.94 15.53 -8.17
CA ALA A 76 3.98 16.41 -7.60
C ALA A 76 3.44 17.49 -6.66
N ASP A 77 2.35 18.17 -7.04
CA ASP A 77 1.72 19.23 -6.24
C ASP A 77 1.04 18.71 -4.96
N HIS A 78 0.94 17.39 -4.81
CA HIS A 78 0.25 16.71 -3.72
C HIS A 78 1.16 15.73 -2.96
N SER A 79 2.47 15.72 -3.18
CA SER A 79 3.38 14.74 -2.55
C SER A 79 3.40 14.78 -1.03
N GLN A 80 3.06 15.94 -0.44
CA GLN A 80 2.95 16.15 1.00
C GLN A 80 1.49 16.07 1.51
N THR A 81 0.53 15.65 0.68
CA THR A 81 -0.89 15.62 1.02
C THR A 81 -1.26 14.29 1.71
N PHE A 82 -1.64 14.38 2.99
CA PHE A 82 -2.12 13.25 3.79
C PHE A 82 -3.56 13.47 4.25
N PRO A 83 -4.57 13.17 3.40
CA PRO A 83 -5.96 13.24 3.81
C PRO A 83 -6.21 12.32 5.01
N HIS A 84 -7.01 12.77 5.97
CA HIS A 84 -7.29 11.97 7.16
C HIS A 84 -8.29 10.83 6.88
N TYR A 85 -9.19 11.03 5.90
CA TYR A 85 -10.26 10.08 5.58
C TYR A 85 -10.19 9.60 4.12
N ALA A 86 -10.51 8.32 3.88
CA ALA A 86 -10.53 7.72 2.54
C ALA A 86 -11.43 8.48 1.55
N ARG A 87 -12.61 8.92 2.00
CA ARG A 87 -13.54 9.71 1.17
C ARG A 87 -12.95 11.05 0.71
N ASP A 88 -12.20 11.72 1.58
CA ASP A 88 -11.53 12.99 1.22
C ASP A 88 -10.39 12.74 0.23
N ALA A 89 -9.61 11.67 0.45
CA ALA A 89 -8.57 11.25 -0.48
C ALA A 89 -9.13 10.99 -1.89
N GLU A 90 -10.23 10.23 -1.98
CA GLU A 90 -10.90 9.94 -3.25
C GLU A 90 -11.43 11.21 -3.93
N HIS A 91 -12.11 12.09 -3.19
CA HIS A 91 -12.65 13.32 -3.76
C HIS A 91 -11.55 14.23 -4.31
N ARG A 92 -10.43 14.36 -3.59
CA ARG A 92 -9.26 15.14 -4.06
C ARG A 92 -8.58 14.48 -5.24
N LEU A 93 -8.47 13.15 -5.25
CA LEU A 93 -7.91 12.41 -6.38
C LEU A 93 -8.76 12.62 -7.64
N ILE A 94 -10.09 12.56 -7.55
CA ILE A 94 -10.98 12.81 -8.69
C ILE A 94 -10.81 14.23 -9.24
N LYS A 95 -10.58 15.23 -8.39
CA LYS A 95 -10.29 16.60 -8.85
C LYS A 95 -8.94 16.69 -9.58
N THR A 96 -7.93 16.01 -9.06
CA THR A 96 -6.55 16.02 -9.57
C THR A 96 -6.41 15.16 -10.84
N TRP A 97 -7.20 14.08 -10.92
CA TRP A 97 -7.26 13.14 -12.02
C TRP A 97 -8.74 12.89 -12.42
N PRO A 98 -9.36 13.80 -13.20
CA PRO A 98 -10.79 13.74 -13.53
C PRO A 98 -11.26 12.46 -14.23
N SER A 99 -10.37 11.79 -14.94
CA SER A 99 -10.63 10.51 -15.61
C SER A 99 -10.44 9.29 -14.69
N TYR A 100 -10.08 9.47 -13.42
CA TYR A 100 -9.93 8.36 -12.46
C TYR A 100 -11.26 7.62 -12.29
N ARG A 101 -11.24 6.29 -12.41
CA ARG A 101 -12.40 5.41 -12.19
C ARG A 101 -11.94 4.12 -11.52
N LYS A 102 -12.71 3.64 -10.54
CA LYS A 102 -12.51 2.33 -9.89
C LYS A 102 -13.15 1.20 -10.70
N PRO A 103 -12.54 0.00 -10.76
CA PRO A 103 -11.16 -0.30 -10.35
C PRO A 103 -10.15 0.28 -11.34
N VAL A 104 -9.01 0.78 -10.83
CA VAL A 104 -7.89 1.17 -11.69
C VAL A 104 -7.00 -0.04 -11.95
N ASN A 105 -6.55 -0.20 -13.20
CA ASN A 105 -5.69 -1.31 -13.59
C ASN A 105 -4.22 -0.89 -13.76
N ARG A 106 -3.34 -1.88 -13.91
CA ARG A 106 -1.88 -1.67 -14.09
C ARG A 106 -1.55 -0.73 -15.25
N GLN A 107 -2.26 -0.85 -16.38
CA GLN A 107 -2.00 -0.03 -17.57
C GLN A 107 -2.33 1.43 -17.32
N GLN A 108 -3.46 1.71 -16.66
CA GLN A 108 -3.85 3.07 -16.29
C GLN A 108 -2.86 3.70 -15.32
N LEU A 109 -2.39 2.94 -14.33
CA LEU A 109 -1.36 3.40 -13.39
C LEU A 109 -0.04 3.71 -14.13
N ALA A 110 0.44 2.79 -14.96
CA ALA A 110 1.68 2.95 -15.71
C ALA A 110 1.63 4.07 -16.77
N SER A 111 0.44 4.38 -17.30
CA SER A 111 0.27 5.53 -18.20
C SER A 111 0.28 6.88 -17.47
N ARG A 112 0.04 6.88 -16.16
CA ARG A 112 -0.14 8.09 -15.36
C ARG A 112 1.07 8.41 -14.49
N PHE A 113 1.70 7.38 -13.91
CA PHE A 113 2.76 7.51 -12.94
C PHE A 113 4.03 6.80 -13.42
N GLN A 114 5.16 7.39 -13.06
CA GLN A 114 6.50 6.86 -13.27
C GLN A 114 7.15 6.51 -11.94
N LEU A 115 8.31 5.84 -11.99
CA LEU A 115 9.09 5.55 -10.79
C LEU A 115 9.50 6.83 -10.05
N SER A 116 9.81 7.92 -10.76
CA SER A 116 10.15 9.21 -10.15
C SER A 116 9.04 9.76 -9.24
N ASP A 117 7.79 9.49 -9.56
CA ASP A 117 6.64 9.93 -8.75
C ASP A 117 6.59 9.18 -7.41
N LEU A 118 6.94 7.88 -7.42
CA LEU A 118 7.10 7.08 -6.20
C LEU A 118 8.29 7.57 -5.37
N VAL A 119 9.43 7.86 -6.02
CA VAL A 119 10.62 8.40 -5.34
C VAL A 119 10.32 9.75 -4.69
N GLN A 120 9.58 10.62 -5.39
CA GLN A 120 9.16 11.91 -4.86
C GLN A 120 8.20 11.74 -3.66
N ALA A 121 7.23 10.83 -3.76
CA ALA A 121 6.32 10.55 -2.65
C ALA A 121 7.03 9.94 -1.44
N ALA A 122 8.08 9.13 -1.66
CA ALA A 122 8.88 8.51 -0.59
C ALA A 122 9.61 9.53 0.30
N GLN A 123 9.80 10.77 -0.16
CA GLN A 123 10.36 11.86 0.64
C GLN A 123 9.45 12.25 1.82
N ALA A 124 8.15 12.00 1.70
CA ALA A 124 7.14 12.33 2.70
C ALA A 124 6.48 11.10 3.33
N ASP A 125 6.39 10.01 2.56
CA ASP A 125 5.66 8.80 2.93
C ASP A 125 6.64 7.67 3.28
N THR A 126 6.79 7.42 4.58
CA THR A 126 7.68 6.39 5.11
C THR A 126 7.32 4.98 4.64
N GLU A 127 6.05 4.72 4.34
CA GLU A 127 5.57 3.40 3.88
C GLU A 127 5.99 3.18 2.43
N ILE A 128 5.90 4.21 1.58
CA ILE A 128 6.44 4.16 0.21
C ILE A 128 7.97 4.03 0.24
N CYS A 129 8.66 4.80 1.08
CA CYS A 129 10.11 4.70 1.24
C CYS A 129 10.55 3.28 1.63
N THR A 130 9.87 2.68 2.62
CA THR A 130 10.11 1.31 3.06
C THR A 130 9.88 0.30 1.93
N LEU A 131 8.80 0.47 1.15
CA LEU A 131 8.53 -0.39 -0.01
C LEU A 131 9.64 -0.30 -1.06
N LEU A 132 10.10 0.91 -1.40
CA LEU A 132 11.18 1.09 -2.38
C LEU A 132 12.48 0.45 -1.89
N GLN A 133 12.82 0.58 -0.61
CA GLN A 133 13.99 -0.08 -0.01
C GLN A 133 13.91 -1.61 -0.09
N ILE A 134 12.74 -2.20 0.20
CA ILE A 134 12.53 -3.66 0.11
C ILE A 134 12.66 -4.14 -1.33
N LEU A 135 12.22 -3.34 -2.29
CA LEU A 135 12.32 -3.63 -3.72
C LEU A 135 13.70 -3.28 -4.31
N GLU A 136 14.64 -2.79 -3.50
CA GLU A 136 15.96 -2.34 -3.94
C GLU A 136 15.90 -1.26 -5.03
N LEU A 137 14.89 -0.40 -4.96
CA LEU A 137 14.67 0.73 -5.85
C LEU A 137 15.20 2.04 -5.24
N PRO A 138 15.52 3.05 -6.06
CA PRO A 138 15.97 4.36 -5.57
C PRO A 138 14.95 4.99 -4.61
N THR A 139 15.44 5.67 -3.57
CA THR A 139 14.61 6.43 -2.62
C THR A 139 14.85 7.94 -2.70
N ASN A 140 15.82 8.37 -3.51
CA ASN A 140 16.13 9.78 -3.79
C ASN A 140 16.24 9.98 -5.30
N LEU A 141 15.86 11.17 -5.76
CA LEU A 141 16.14 11.60 -7.13
C LEU A 141 17.62 12.02 -7.23
N PRO A 142 18.28 11.79 -8.38
CA PRO A 142 19.65 12.27 -8.61
C PRO A 142 19.75 13.80 -8.60
#